data_AF-A0A373VT63-F1
#
_entry.id   AF-A0A373VT63-F1
#
_cell.length_a   1.000
_cell.length_b   1.000
_cell.length_c   1.000
_cell.angle_alpha   90.00
_cell.angle_beta   90.00
_cell.angle_gamma   90.00
#
_symmetry.space_group_name_H-M   'P 1'
#
loop_
_entity.id
_entity.type
_entity.pdbx_description
1 polymer ?
#
loop_
_entity_poly.entity_id
_entity_poly.type
_entity_poly.pdbx_seq_one_letter_code
_entity_poly.pdbx_strand_id
1 'polypeptide(L)' 'MKELEKNYNPADIEDRLYEKWQEKKYFHAEVDRSKKPFTIVMPPPNITGQLHMGHALDNTMQDILI' A
#
# COMPACT_ATOMS: atom_id res chain seq x y z
N MET A 1 15.70 -7.54 -24.56
CA MET A 1 14.44 -7.14 -23.88
C MET A 1 13.89 -8.40 -23.23
N LYS A 2 13.60 -8.42 -21.93
CA LYS A 2 13.01 -9.60 -21.29
C LYS A 2 11.55 -9.68 -21.75
N GLU A 3 11.15 -10.76 -22.42
CA GLU A 3 9.75 -10.97 -22.80
C GLU A 3 8.88 -11.06 -21.55
N LEU A 4 7.67 -10.50 -21.63
CA LEU A 4 6.66 -10.66 -20.57
C LEU A 4 6.11 -12.08 -20.63
N GLU A 5 6.04 -12.74 -19.48
CA GLU A 5 5.39 -14.04 -19.40
C GLU A 5 3.91 -13.93 -19.80
N LYS A 6 3.41 -14.96 -20.48
CA LYS A 6 2.00 -15.01 -20.91
C LYS A 6 1.05 -15.14 -19.72
N ASN A 7 1.52 -15.75 -18.63
CA ASN A 7 0.75 -15.98 -17.42
C ASN A 7 1.23 -15.02 -16.34
N TYR A 8 0.28 -14.42 -15.63
CA TYR A 8 0.56 -13.56 -14.50
C TYR A 8 0.72 -14.38 -13.21
N ASN A 9 1.83 -14.20 -12.51
CA ASN A 9 2.05 -14.73 -11.17
C ASN A 9 2.33 -13.57 -10.19
N PRO A 10 1.40 -13.25 -9.28
CA PRO A 10 1.58 -12.14 -8.33
C PRO A 10 2.82 -12.31 -7.44
N ALA A 11 3.13 -13.55 -7.03
CA ALA A 11 4.25 -13.84 -6.14
C ALA A 11 5.62 -13.43 -6.71
N ASP A 12 5.76 -13.36 -8.05
CA ASP A 12 7.00 -12.95 -8.70
C ASP A 12 7.20 -11.42 -8.73
N ILE A 13 6.18 -10.65 -8.33
CA ILE A 13 6.11 -9.19 -8.53
C ILE A 13 5.82 -8.43 -7.24
N GLU A 14 4.92 -8.93 -6.40
CA GLU A 14 4.42 -8.21 -5.20
C GLU A 14 5.56 -7.78 -4.27
N ASP A 15 6.42 -8.71 -3.85
CA ASP A 15 7.53 -8.42 -2.92
C ASP A 15 8.50 -7.38 -3.49
N ARG A 16 8.97 -7.58 -4.73
CA ARG A 16 9.90 -6.65 -5.38
C ARG A 16 9.28 -5.27 -5.60
N LEU A 17 7.99 -5.20 -5.90
CA LEU A 17 7.29 -3.93 -6.10
C LEU A 17 7.18 -3.18 -4.77
N TYR A 18 6.82 -3.90 -3.71
CA TYR A 18 6.71 -3.34 -2.37
C TYR A 18 8.05 -2.83 -1.86
N GLU A 19 9.13 -3.62 -1.98
CA GLU A 19 10.50 -3.20 -1.65
C GLU A 19 10.89 -1.93 -2.39
N LYS A 20 10.66 -1.88 -3.71
CA LYS A 20 10.93 -0.70 -4.52
C LYS A 20 10.18 0.55 -4.04
N TRP A 21 8.93 0.41 -3.61
CA TRP A 21 8.15 1.53 -3.07
C TRP A 21 8.68 2.00 -1.72
N GLN A 22 9.10 1.07 -0.86
CA GLN A 22 9.74 1.38 0.42
C GLN A 22 11.08 2.09 0.22
N GLU A 23 11.97 1.56 -0.62
CA GLU A 23 13.28 2.16 -0.92
C GLU A 23 13.15 3.58 -1.46
N LYS A 24 12.16 3.80 -2.33
CA LYS A 24 11.87 5.12 -2.91
C LYS A 24 11.01 6.01 -2.03
N LYS A 25 10.64 5.55 -0.83
CA LYS A 25 9.84 6.28 0.15
C LYS A 25 8.50 6.78 -0.39
N TYR A 26 7.84 6.01 -1.25
CA TYR A 26 6.55 6.42 -1.82
C TYR A 26 5.43 6.52 -0.78
N PHE A 27 5.53 5.76 0.32
CA PHE A 27 4.60 5.85 1.44
C PHE A 27 4.91 6.99 2.42
N HIS A 28 6.02 7.71 2.23
CA HIS A 28 6.44 8.78 3.14
C HIS A 28 5.88 10.12 2.68
N ALA A 29 5.06 10.75 3.50
CA ALA A 29 4.57 12.09 3.27
C ALA A 29 5.40 13.13 4.04
N GLU A 30 5.83 14.17 3.34
CA GLU A 30 6.46 15.36 3.95
C GLU A 30 5.47 16.52 4.00
N VAL A 31 5.56 17.34 5.05
CA VAL A 31 4.70 18.51 5.20
C VAL A 31 5.09 19.57 4.18
N ASP A 32 4.28 19.70 3.14
CA ASP A 32 4.42 20.74 2.11
C ASP A 32 3.33 21.80 2.28
N ARG A 33 3.68 22.94 2.86
CA ARG A 33 2.75 24.05 3.13
C ARG A 33 2.20 24.70 1.85
N SER A 34 2.79 24.42 0.69
CA SER A 34 2.30 24.93 -0.60
C SER A 34 1.17 24.08 -1.20
N LYS A 35 0.93 22.88 -0.67
CA LYS A 35 -0.07 21.92 -1.17
C LYS A 35 -1.23 21.77 -0.20
N LYS A 36 -2.41 21.43 -0.74
CA LYS A 36 -3.55 21.03 0.07
C LYS A 36 -3.37 19.55 0.47
N PRO A 37 -3.27 19.21 1.76
CA PRO A 37 -3.15 17.81 2.17
C PRO A 37 -4.47 17.07 1.95
N PHE A 38 -4.35 15.79 1.59
CA PHE A 38 -5.41 14.80 1.73
C PHE A 38 -4.97 13.81 2.80
N THR A 39 -5.86 13.45 3.72
CA THR A 39 -5.51 12.62 4.87
C THR A 39 -6.68 11.75 5.25
N ILE A 40 -6.42 10.46 5.43
CA ILE A 40 -7.35 9.49 6.00
C ILE A 40 -6.75 9.02 7.33
N VAL A 41 -7.56 9.01 8.38
CA VAL A 41 -7.13 8.55 9.72
C VAL A 41 -7.37 7.04 9.81
N MET A 42 -6.30 6.27 9.96
CA MET A 42 -6.40 4.85 10.33
C MET A 42 -6.62 4.75 11.85
N PRO A 43 -7.64 4.01 12.32
CA PRO A 43 -7.82 3.78 13.75
C PRO A 43 -6.60 3.02 14.30
N PRO A 44 -6.12 3.32 15.51
CA PRO A 44 -5.01 2.60 16.11
C PRO A 44 -5.39 1.11 16.22
N PRO A 45 -4.49 0.18 15.85
CA PRO A 45 -4.82 -1.22 15.82
C PRO A 45 -5.13 -1.72 17.23
N ASN A 46 -6.32 -2.30 17.42
CA ASN A 46 -6.60 -3.11 18.60
C ASN A 46 -5.91 -4.47 18.40
N ILE A 47 -4.78 -4.68 19.06
CA ILE A 47 -3.96 -5.88 18.91
C ILE A 47 -4.60 -7.03 19.71
N THR A 48 -5.67 -7.63 19.19
CA THR A 48 -6.38 -8.75 19.85
C THR A 48 -6.49 -10.01 19.00
N GLY A 49 -5.99 -10.03 17.75
CA GLY A 49 -6.07 -11.21 16.89
C GLY A 49 -5.45 -11.05 15.50
N GLN A 50 -5.73 -12.00 14.60
CA GLN A 50 -5.29 -11.98 13.19
C GLN A 50 -6.22 -11.11 12.33
N LEU A 51 -5.68 -10.58 11.22
CA LEU A 51 -6.48 -9.85 10.24
C LEU A 51 -7.45 -10.81 9.52
N HIS A 52 -8.75 -10.52 9.61
CA HIS A 52 -9.79 -11.14 8.78
C HIS A 52 -10.14 -10.30 7.54
N MET A 53 -10.95 -10.86 6.63
CA MET A 53 -11.39 -10.22 5.37
C MET A 53 -11.98 -8.81 5.53
N GLY A 54 -12.65 -8.52 6.65
CA GLY A 54 -13.12 -7.15 6.95
C GLY A 54 -12.00 -6.10 6.99
N HIS A 55 -10.83 -6.42 7.56
CA HIS A 55 -9.68 -5.52 7.56
C HIS A 55 -9.10 -5.36 6.15
N ALA A 56 -9.06 -6.44 5.36
CA ALA A 56 -8.58 -6.40 3.99
C ALA A 56 -9.43 -5.44 3.14
N LEU A 57 -10.76 -5.54 3.24
CA LEU A 57 -11.68 -4.64 2.55
C LEU A 57 -11.51 -3.18 3.00
N ASP A 58 -11.49 -2.93 4.32
CA ASP A 58 -11.39 -1.58 4.88
C ASP A 58 -10.08 -0.89 4.47
N ASN A 59 -8.95 -1.58 4.65
CA ASN A 59 -7.64 -1.03 4.29
C ASN A 59 -7.48 -0.87 2.77
N THR A 60 -8.02 -1.77 1.95
CA THR A 60 -7.95 -1.65 0.49
C THR A 60 -8.73 -0.43 0.01
N MET A 61 -9.92 -0.19 0.56
CA MET A 61 -10.72 0.98 0.23
C MET A 61 -10.02 2.29 0.61
N GLN A 62 -9.34 2.32 1.76
CA GLN A 62 -8.56 3.48 2.19
C GLN A 62 -7.33 3.69 1.30
N ASP A 63 -6.58 2.64 0.97
CA ASP A 63 -5.36 2.71 0.15
C ASP A 63 -5.65 3.15 -1.29
N ILE A 64 -6.80 2.76 -1.87
CA ILE A 64 -7.24 3.24 -3.19
C ILE A 64 -7.43 4.76 -3.24
N LEU A 65 -7.76 5.39 -2.11
CA LEU A 65 -8.03 6.84 -2.04
C LEU A 65 -6.77 7.67 -1.78
N ILE A 66 -5.68 7.06 -1.30
CA ILE A 66 -4.41 7.73 -0.97
C ILE A 66 -3.55 7.91 -2.23
#